data_AF-A0A2U9SUH9-F1
#
_entry.id   AF-A0A2U9SUH9-F1
#
_cell.length_a   1.000
_cell.length_b   1.000
_cell.length_c   1.000
_cell.angle_alpha   90.00
_cell.angle_beta   90.00
_cell.angle_gamma   90.00
#
_symmetry.space_group_name_H-M   'P 1'
#
loop_
_entity.id
_entity.type
_entity.pdbx_description
1 polymer ?
#
loop_
_entity_poly.entity_id
_entity_poly.type
_entity_poly.pdbx_seq_one_letter_code
_entity_poly.pdbx_strand_id
1 'polypeptide(L)'
;MTKQDTIALIVDPGSGERIRDIAAIASHTWVVTSPANDAAVTQIRNASPALPGQVVEGGVTTFLRYGSDRESWCAGILHAVDDHHNKEMHRDGYAILDVYGTPLSECLQQALSALGFSGFTSTAEGFRAIKREST
;
A
#
# COMPACT_ATOMS: atom_id res chain seq x y z
N MET A 1 -11.13 -19.47 -2.90
CA MET A 1 -10.46 -18.57 -1.95
C MET A 1 -10.76 -17.17 -2.42
N THR A 2 -11.56 -16.42 -1.67
CA THR A 2 -11.84 -15.01 -1.97
C THR A 2 -10.52 -14.23 -1.85
N LYS A 3 -10.23 -13.46 -2.89
CA LYS A 3 -8.96 -12.78 -3.11
C LYS A 3 -8.78 -11.72 -2.02
N GLN A 4 -7.63 -11.70 -1.35
CA GLN A 4 -7.43 -10.93 -0.12
C GLN A 4 -7.48 -9.42 -0.40
N ASP A 5 -8.37 -8.72 0.30
CA ASP A 5 -8.60 -7.26 0.25
C ASP A 5 -7.45 -6.43 0.86
N THR A 6 -6.21 -6.85 0.62
CA THR A 6 -4.99 -6.30 1.19
C THR A 6 -4.29 -5.40 0.19
N ILE A 7 -4.06 -4.16 0.59
CA ILE A 7 -3.21 -3.20 -0.10
C ILE A 7 -1.92 -3.05 0.69
N ALA A 8 -0.79 -3.13 0.00
CA ALA A 8 0.51 -2.85 0.59
C ALA A 8 0.93 -1.41 0.29
N LEU A 9 1.43 -0.69 1.28
CA LEU A 9 1.99 0.66 1.18
C LEU A 9 3.43 0.66 1.72
N ILE A 10 4.37 0.78 0.81
CA ILE A 10 5.81 0.76 1.09
C ILE A 10 6.33 2.20 1.08
N VAL A 11 6.64 2.72 2.27
CA VAL A 11 7.31 4.02 2.47
C VAL A 11 8.79 3.89 2.85
N ASP A 12 9.30 2.66 2.94
CA ASP A 12 10.73 2.40 3.04
C ASP A 12 11.43 2.59 1.66
N PRO A 13 12.33 3.57 1.51
CA PRO A 13 13.06 3.75 0.26
C PRO A 13 14.09 2.64 0.00
N GLY A 14 14.37 1.77 0.98
CA GLY A 14 15.35 0.68 0.88
C GLY A 14 14.77 -0.69 0.58
N SER A 15 13.47 -0.82 0.30
CA SER A 15 12.82 -2.13 0.14
C SER A 15 13.35 -2.93 -1.05
N GLY A 16 13.59 -2.28 -2.20
CA GLY A 16 14.23 -2.89 -3.36
C GLY A 16 13.57 -4.21 -3.79
N GLU A 17 14.36 -5.28 -3.92
CA GLU A 17 13.87 -6.59 -4.39
C GLU A 17 12.74 -7.19 -3.53
N ARG A 18 12.64 -6.81 -2.25
CA ARG A 18 11.56 -7.26 -1.35
C ARG A 18 10.17 -6.82 -1.82
N ILE A 19 10.08 -5.80 -2.66
CA ILE A 19 8.83 -5.36 -3.29
C ILE A 19 8.18 -6.51 -4.05
N ARG A 20 8.96 -7.40 -4.67
CA ARG A 20 8.42 -8.55 -5.42
C ARG A 20 7.65 -9.50 -4.50
N ASP A 21 8.19 -9.80 -3.34
CA ASP A 21 7.57 -10.72 -2.38
C ASP A 21 6.30 -10.12 -1.76
N ILE A 22 6.33 -8.81 -1.46
CA ILE A 22 5.16 -8.08 -0.95
C ILE A 22 4.06 -8.01 -2.01
N ALA A 23 4.41 -7.69 -3.27
CA ALA A 23 3.46 -7.60 -4.37
C ALA A 23 2.85 -8.96 -4.75
N ALA A 24 3.52 -10.07 -4.47
CA ALA A 24 3.00 -11.40 -4.72
C ALA A 24 1.83 -11.81 -3.80
N ILE A 25 1.68 -11.15 -2.63
CA ILE A 25 0.65 -11.45 -1.64
C ILE A 25 -0.42 -10.35 -1.50
N ALA A 26 -0.13 -9.12 -1.94
CA ALA A 26 -1.06 -8.00 -1.90
C ALA A 26 -1.86 -7.90 -3.21
N SER A 27 -3.11 -7.44 -3.12
CA SER A 27 -3.93 -7.16 -4.30
C SER A 27 -3.41 -5.98 -5.10
N HIS A 28 -2.80 -4.99 -4.43
CA HIS A 28 -2.07 -3.89 -5.06
C HIS A 28 -0.97 -3.39 -4.13
N THR A 29 0.15 -2.95 -4.71
CA THR A 29 1.27 -2.40 -3.94
C THR A 29 1.57 -0.96 -4.35
N TRP A 30 1.56 -0.04 -3.39
CA TRP A 30 2.01 1.34 -3.53
C TRP A 30 3.42 1.48 -2.99
N VAL A 31 4.33 2.06 -3.77
CA VAL A 31 5.76 2.11 -3.44
C VAL A 31 6.29 3.52 -3.57
N VAL A 32 6.96 4.01 -2.52
CA VAL A 32 7.65 5.29 -2.56
C VAL A 32 8.82 5.23 -3.55
N THR A 33 8.99 6.27 -4.37
CA THR A 33 10.11 6.34 -5.32
C THR A 33 11.46 6.41 -4.61
N SER A 34 12.42 5.66 -5.14
CA SER A 34 13.83 5.66 -4.70
C SER A 34 14.67 4.92 -5.75
N PRO A 35 15.98 5.17 -5.83
CA PRO A 35 16.82 4.42 -6.77
C PRO A 35 16.70 2.89 -6.63
N ALA A 36 16.59 2.38 -5.40
CA ALA A 36 16.43 0.95 -5.13
C ALA A 36 15.03 0.43 -5.51
N ASN A 37 13.99 1.15 -5.11
CA ASN A 37 12.60 0.77 -5.38
C ASN A 37 12.28 0.89 -6.88
N ASP A 38 12.71 1.95 -7.54
CA ASP A 38 12.46 2.20 -8.96
C ASP A 38 13.12 1.14 -9.85
N ALA A 39 14.32 0.68 -9.48
CA ALA A 39 14.98 -0.43 -10.15
C ALA A 39 14.17 -1.73 -10.02
N ALA A 40 13.72 -2.07 -8.81
CA ALA A 40 12.92 -3.27 -8.56
C ALA A 40 11.54 -3.21 -9.25
N VAL A 41 10.85 -2.07 -9.19
CA VAL A 41 9.55 -1.87 -9.87
C VAL A 41 9.70 -1.99 -11.38
N THR A 42 10.76 -1.44 -11.96
CA THR A 42 11.08 -1.61 -13.39
C THR A 42 11.24 -3.07 -13.75
N GLN A 43 11.98 -3.85 -12.94
CA GLN A 43 12.13 -5.29 -13.17
C GLN A 43 10.80 -6.04 -13.09
N ILE A 44 9.95 -5.73 -12.10
CA ILE A 44 8.63 -6.35 -11.94
C ILE A 44 7.76 -6.09 -13.18
N ARG A 45 7.71 -4.84 -13.64
CA ARG A 45 6.93 -4.45 -14.83
C ARG A 45 7.44 -5.12 -16.11
N ASN A 46 8.75 -5.29 -16.24
CA ASN A 46 9.36 -5.97 -17.40
C ASN A 46 9.11 -7.48 -17.39
N ALA A 47 9.04 -8.11 -16.21
CA ALA A 47 8.81 -9.55 -16.07
C ALA A 47 7.35 -9.97 -16.32
N SER A 48 6.41 -9.03 -16.24
CA SER A 48 4.99 -9.26 -16.50
C SER A 48 4.37 -8.05 -17.17
N PRO A 49 4.63 -7.86 -18.49
CA PRO A 49 4.02 -6.78 -19.23
C PRO A 49 2.50 -6.98 -19.24
N ALA A 50 1.77 -5.99 -18.74
CA ALA A 50 0.32 -5.96 -18.85
C ALA A 50 -0.07 -6.06 -20.34
N LEU A 51 -1.00 -6.95 -20.68
CA LEU A 51 -1.63 -6.88 -22.00
C LEU A 51 -2.42 -5.57 -22.11
N PRO A 52 -2.45 -4.92 -23.30
CA PRO A 52 -3.21 -3.69 -23.48
C PRO A 52 -4.67 -3.86 -23.05
N GLY A 53 -5.15 -3.01 -22.13
CA GLY A 53 -6.52 -3.03 -21.63
C GLY A 53 -6.78 -3.90 -20.41
N GLN A 54 -5.77 -4.55 -19.84
CA GLN A 54 -5.91 -5.34 -18.61
C GLN A 54 -5.47 -4.54 -17.38
N VAL A 55 -6.38 -4.35 -16.42
CA VAL A 55 -5.99 -3.92 -15.06
C VAL A 55 -5.27 -5.11 -14.44
N VAL A 56 -3.96 -4.98 -14.22
CA VAL A 56 -3.17 -6.05 -13.61
C VAL A 56 -3.53 -6.12 -12.13
N GLU A 57 -4.32 -7.12 -11.74
CA GLU A 57 -4.41 -7.53 -10.33
C GLU A 57 -3.01 -7.90 -9.84
N GLY A 58 -2.57 -7.38 -8.68
CA GLY A 58 -1.18 -7.44 -8.23
C GLY A 58 -0.30 -6.30 -8.78
N GLY A 59 -0.91 -5.22 -9.26
CA GLY A 59 -0.22 -4.07 -9.83
C GLY A 59 0.66 -3.32 -8.82
N VAL A 60 1.75 -2.74 -9.32
CA VAL A 60 2.67 -1.89 -8.54
C VAL A 60 2.59 -0.44 -9.01
N THR A 61 2.08 0.44 -8.14
CA THR A 61 2.03 1.89 -8.36
C THR A 61 3.14 2.57 -7.57
N THR A 62 3.84 3.50 -8.21
CA THR A 62 4.88 4.31 -7.57
C THR A 62 4.35 5.69 -7.21
N PHE A 63 4.76 6.25 -6.08
CA PHE A 63 4.41 7.62 -5.67
C PHE A 63 5.61 8.41 -5.17
N LEU A 64 5.56 9.73 -5.34
CA LEU A 64 6.62 10.64 -4.94
C LEU A 64 6.62 10.88 -3.42
N ARG A 65 7.79 11.15 -2.86
CA ARG A 65 7.96 11.57 -1.47
C ARG A 65 7.36 12.96 -1.26
N TYR A 66 6.46 13.10 -0.30
CA TYR A 66 5.85 14.39 0.03
C TYR A 66 5.93 14.63 1.55
N GLY A 67 6.71 15.63 1.97
CA GLY A 67 7.02 15.88 3.39
C GLY A 67 8.47 15.52 3.78
N SER A 68 8.82 15.72 5.05
CA SER A 68 10.18 15.62 5.57
C SER A 68 10.64 14.20 5.90
N ASP A 69 9.70 13.32 6.24
CA ASP A 69 9.96 11.99 6.78
C ASP A 69 8.97 10.96 6.26
N ARG A 70 9.23 9.68 6.57
CA ARG A 70 8.45 8.55 6.08
C ARG A 70 7.02 8.55 6.61
N GLU A 71 6.80 9.07 7.82
CA GLU A 71 5.48 9.26 8.39
C GLU A 71 4.67 10.25 7.53
N SER A 72 5.27 11.39 7.19
CA SER A 72 4.66 12.40 6.32
C SER A 72 4.38 11.84 4.93
N TRP A 73 5.30 11.05 4.36
CA TRP A 73 5.09 10.40 3.06
C TRP A 73 3.93 9.41 3.11
N CYS A 74 3.83 8.65 4.21
CA CYS A 74 2.74 7.72 4.46
C CYS A 74 1.42 8.47 4.55
N ALA A 75 1.30 9.45 5.45
CA ALA A 75 0.09 10.22 5.65
C ALA A 75 -0.38 10.92 4.37
N GLY A 76 0.56 11.51 3.61
CA GLY A 76 0.26 12.28 2.40
C GLY A 76 -0.33 11.46 1.26
N ILE A 77 -0.16 10.14 1.23
CA ILE A 77 -0.68 9.27 0.16
C ILE A 77 -1.94 8.49 0.57
N LEU A 78 -2.30 8.46 1.86
CA LEU A 78 -3.42 7.64 2.35
C LEU A 78 -4.74 7.90 1.62
N HIS A 79 -5.08 9.17 1.36
CA HIS A 79 -6.29 9.52 0.62
C HIS A 79 -6.28 8.99 -0.82
N ALA A 80 -5.15 9.13 -1.54
CA ALA A 80 -5.05 8.61 -2.91
C ALA A 80 -5.12 7.08 -2.95
N VAL A 81 -4.59 6.40 -1.93
CA VAL A 81 -4.74 4.95 -1.78
C VAL A 81 -6.20 4.58 -1.54
N ASP A 82 -6.88 5.28 -0.62
CA ASP A 82 -8.29 5.00 -0.31
C ASP A 82 -9.20 5.28 -1.51
N ASP A 83 -9.07 6.44 -2.16
CA ASP A 83 -9.83 6.81 -3.35
C ASP A 83 -9.68 5.80 -4.50
N HIS A 84 -8.52 5.15 -4.60
CA HIS A 84 -8.28 4.13 -5.63
C HIS A 84 -8.93 2.78 -5.31
N HIS A 85 -9.07 2.43 -4.02
CA HIS A 85 -9.39 1.06 -3.58
C HIS A 85 -10.69 0.95 -2.77
N ASN A 86 -11.36 2.05 -2.44
CA ASN A 86 -12.56 2.05 -1.61
C ASN A 86 -13.81 1.50 -2.35
N LYS A 87 -14.89 1.31 -1.57
CA LYS A 87 -16.15 0.69 -2.04
C LYS A 87 -16.86 1.45 -3.16
N GLU A 88 -16.56 2.73 -3.32
CA GLU A 88 -17.13 3.54 -4.41
C GLU A 88 -16.53 3.15 -5.77
N MET A 89 -15.35 2.54 -5.77
CA MET A 89 -14.65 2.07 -6.98
C MET A 89 -14.71 0.54 -7.16
N HIS A 90 -14.85 -0.24 -6.08
CA HIS A 90 -14.91 -1.71 -6.12
C HIS A 90 -15.98 -2.29 -5.19
N ARG A 91 -16.70 -3.35 -5.63
CA ARG A 91 -17.90 -3.89 -4.97
C ARG A 91 -17.72 -4.21 -3.47
N ASP A 92 -16.51 -4.61 -3.06
CA ASP A 92 -16.20 -5.00 -1.68
C ASP A 92 -15.24 -4.02 -0.97
N GLY A 93 -14.52 -3.17 -1.73
CA GLY A 93 -13.46 -2.26 -1.24
C GLY A 93 -12.32 -2.99 -0.51
N TYR A 94 -11.19 -2.32 -0.28
CA TYR A 94 -10.12 -2.95 0.50
C TYR A 94 -10.36 -2.90 2.02
N ALA A 95 -10.01 -3.98 2.71
CA ALA A 95 -10.22 -4.14 4.15
C ALA A 95 -8.92 -4.04 4.96
N ILE A 96 -7.76 -4.29 4.33
CA ILE A 96 -6.47 -4.38 5.02
C ILE A 96 -5.45 -3.45 4.34
N LEU A 97 -4.78 -2.60 5.12
CA LEU A 97 -3.61 -1.83 4.70
C LEU A 97 -2.38 -2.33 5.45
N ASP A 98 -1.41 -2.89 4.72
CA ASP A 98 -0.09 -3.25 5.26
C ASP A 98 0.92 -2.16 4.93
N VAL A 99 1.46 -1.51 5.96
CA VAL A 99 2.41 -0.39 5.82
C VAL A 99 3.81 -0.85 6.22
N TYR A 100 4.78 -0.58 5.33
CA TYR A 100 6.19 -0.91 5.51
C TYR A 100 7.06 0.34 5.49
N GLY A 101 7.97 0.46 6.45
CA GLY A 101 9.01 1.50 6.49
C GLY A 101 8.80 2.63 7.50
N THR A 102 7.65 2.64 8.19
CA THR A 102 7.36 3.58 9.27
C THR A 102 6.57 2.87 10.37
N PRO A 103 6.87 3.09 11.67
CA PRO A 103 6.06 2.55 12.75
C PRO A 103 4.68 3.19 12.77
N LEU A 104 3.72 2.54 13.43
CA LEU A 104 2.42 3.15 13.72
C LEU A 104 2.61 4.23 14.80
N SER A 105 2.28 5.46 14.45
CA SER A 105 2.19 6.59 15.36
C SER A 105 0.74 6.95 15.67
N GLU A 106 0.52 7.80 16.66
CA GLU A 106 -0.80 8.37 16.93
C GLU A 106 -1.34 9.19 15.75
N CYS A 107 -0.46 9.91 15.03
CA CYS A 107 -0.85 10.71 13.87
C CYS A 107 -1.36 9.82 12.73
N LEU A 108 -0.62 8.77 12.39
CA LEU A 108 -1.03 7.81 11.36
C LEU A 108 -2.28 7.05 11.77
N GLN A 109 -2.40 6.66 13.04
CA GLN A 109 -3.59 6.01 13.56
C GLN A 109 -4.83 6.90 13.40
N GLN A 110 -4.74 8.19 13.73
CA GLN A 110 -5.84 9.15 13.56
C GLN A 110 -6.22 9.33 12.09
N ALA A 111 -5.23 9.49 11.19
CA ALA A 111 -5.47 9.63 9.76
C ALA A 111 -6.16 8.38 9.18
N LEU A 112 -5.72 7.19 9.56
CA LEU A 112 -6.33 5.92 9.14
C LEU A 112 -7.74 5.74 9.73
N SER A 113 -7.97 6.14 10.98
CA SER A 113 -9.30 6.09 11.56
C SER A 113 -10.30 7.01 10.85
N ALA A 114 -9.86 8.16 10.33
CA ALA A 114 -10.69 9.01 9.48
C ALA A 114 -11.11 8.33 8.17
N LEU A 115 -10.34 7.33 7.70
CA LEU A 115 -10.63 6.50 6.52
C LEU A 115 -11.41 5.21 6.86
N GLY A 116 -11.84 5.04 8.11
CA GLY A 116 -12.64 3.90 8.57
C GLY A 116 -11.83 2.71 9.11
N PHE A 117 -10.52 2.83 9.26
CA PHE A 117 -9.70 1.80 9.91
C PHE A 117 -9.88 1.83 11.43
N SER A 118 -10.04 0.65 12.05
CA SER A 118 -10.23 0.53 13.50
C SER A 118 -9.43 -0.59 14.16
N GLY A 119 -8.89 -1.54 13.40
CA GLY A 119 -7.93 -2.52 13.88
C GLY A 119 -6.51 -2.07 13.54
N PHE A 120 -5.61 -2.07 14.51
CA PHE A 120 -4.22 -1.67 14.32
C PHE A 120 -3.27 -2.64 15.02
N THR A 121 -2.25 -3.08 14.30
CA THR A 121 -1.21 -3.98 14.83
C THR A 121 0.16 -3.54 14.34
N SER A 122 1.06 -3.16 15.26
CA SER A 122 2.46 -2.89 14.91
C SER A 122 3.16 -4.17 14.45
N THR A 123 4.06 -4.06 13.49
CA THR A 123 4.92 -5.14 13.01
C THR A 123 6.39 -4.75 13.18
N ALA A 124 7.31 -5.68 12.93
CA ALA A 124 8.75 -5.38 12.98
C ALA A 124 9.18 -4.36 11.90
N GLU A 125 8.36 -4.17 10.87
CA GLU A 125 8.71 -3.41 9.67
C GLU A 125 7.79 -2.22 9.42
N GLY A 126 6.75 -2.07 10.25
CA GLY A 126 5.77 -1.01 10.17
C GLY A 126 4.51 -1.39 10.94
N PHE A 127 3.37 -1.50 10.25
CA PHE A 127 2.10 -1.86 10.89
C PHE A 127 1.06 -2.37 9.89
N ARG A 128 0.00 -2.99 10.43
CA ARG A 128 -1.20 -3.39 9.71
C ARG A 128 -2.41 -2.61 10.24
N ALA A 129 -3.22 -2.07 9.35
CA ALA A 129 -4.51 -1.47 9.66
C ALA A 129 -5.66 -2.26 9.01
N ILE A 130 -6.79 -2.42 9.72
CA ILE A 130 -7.95 -3.20 9.28
C ILE A 130 -9.24 -2.37 9.43
N LYS A 131 -10.07 -2.31 8.37
CA LYS A 131 -11.46 -1.85 8.44
C LYS A 131 -12.31 -2.99 8.99
N ARG A 132 -13.04 -2.74 10.09
CA ARG A 132 -14.04 -3.70 10.58
C ARG A 132 -15.34 -3.43 9.82
N GLU A 133 -16.04 -4.48 9.39
CA GLU A 133 -17.38 -4.28 8.83
C GLU A 133 -18.29 -3.67 9.90
N SER A 134 -18.95 -2.57 9.55
CA SER A 134 -20.05 -2.05 10.34
C SER A 134 -21.12 -3.14 10.40
N THR A 135 -21.39 -3.64 11.61
CA THR A 135 -22.41 -4.67 11.86
C THR A 135 -23.81 -4.12 11.66
#